data_AF-A0A7W9YU10-F1
#
_entry.id   AF-A0A7W9YU10-F1
#
_cell.length_a   1.000
_cell.length_b   1.000
_cell.length_c   1.000
_cell.angle_alpha   90.00
_cell.angle_beta   90.00
_cell.angle_gamma   90.00
#
_symmetry.space_group_name_H-M   'P 1'
#
loop_
_entity.id
_entity.type
_entity.pdbx_description
1 polymer ?
#
loop_
_entity_poly.entity_id
_entity_poly.type
_entity_poly.pdbx_seq_one_letter_code
_entity_poly.pdbx_strand_id
1 'polypeptide(L)'
;MSLAAASKHIKVLEGAGLIRREINGRTHICRLEPGPLATAHEWLAFYERFWTDRLDILEGLLRTQDADASKAPAPPTSAAPSTEETETGEHQ
;
A
#
# COMPACT_ATOMS: atom_id res chain seq x y z
N MET A 1 28.94 17.42 2.85
CA MET A 1 29.08 16.73 1.54
C MET A 1 30.41 17.15 0.92
N SER A 2 31.25 16.21 0.49
CA SER A 2 32.58 16.51 -0.10
C SER A 2 32.54 16.49 -1.63
N LEU A 3 33.47 17.20 -2.28
CA LEU A 3 33.63 17.18 -3.74
C LEU A 3 33.84 15.74 -4.25
N ALA A 4 34.65 14.96 -3.53
CA ALA A 4 34.90 13.56 -3.87
C ALA A 4 33.61 12.71 -3.86
N ALA A 5 32.73 12.92 -2.88
CA ALA A 5 31.44 12.24 -2.82
C ALA A 5 30.53 12.67 -3.99
N ALA A 6 30.41 13.98 -4.26
CA ALA A 6 29.63 14.49 -5.38
C ALA A 6 30.12 13.94 -6.73
N SER A 7 31.45 13.92 -6.96
CA SER A 7 32.05 13.34 -8.17
C SER A 7 31.76 11.85 -8.32
N LYS A 8 31.72 11.09 -7.22
CA LYS A 8 31.34 9.68 -7.25
C LYS A 8 29.87 9.52 -7.67
N HIS A 9 28.96 10.32 -7.12
CA HIS A 9 27.55 10.29 -7.51
C HIS A 9 27.36 10.67 -8.98
N ILE A 10 28.03 11.73 -9.46
CA ILE A 10 27.97 12.14 -10.86
C ILE A 10 28.41 11.00 -11.79
N LYS A 11 29.50 10.29 -11.47
CA LYS A 11 29.94 9.13 -12.27
C LYS A 11 28.91 8.01 -12.32
N VAL A 12 28.25 7.72 -11.20
CA VAL A 12 27.19 6.70 -11.15
C VAL A 12 25.99 7.13 -11.99
N LEU A 13 25.57 8.39 -11.88
CA LEU A 13 24.43 8.93 -12.63
C LEU A 13 24.71 9.02 -14.13
N GLU A 14 25.94 9.40 -14.52
CA GLU A 14 26.41 9.39 -15.91
C GLU A 14 26.45 7.95 -16.46
N GLY A 15 26.97 6.99 -15.69
CA GLY A 15 26.96 5.58 -16.07
C GLY A 15 25.56 4.97 -16.20
N ALA A 16 24.59 5.46 -15.43
CA ALA A 16 23.17 5.10 -15.55
C ALA A 16 22.45 5.85 -16.69
N GLY A 17 23.15 6.74 -17.41
CA GLY A 17 22.56 7.59 -18.45
C GLY A 17 21.64 8.70 -17.95
N LEU A 18 21.54 8.91 -16.63
CA LEU A 18 20.64 9.89 -16.02
C LEU A 18 21.20 11.31 -16.06
N ILE A 19 22.50 11.47 -16.35
CA ILE A 19 23.15 12.78 -16.50
C ILE A 19 24.10 12.73 -17.69
N ARG A 20 24.15 13.82 -18.45
CA ARG A 20 25.22 14.12 -19.39
C ARG A 20 26.19 15.13 -18.79
N ARG A 21 27.49 14.85 -18.88
CA ARG A 21 28.55 15.75 -18.41
C ARG A 21 29.38 16.29 -19.56
N GLU A 22 29.67 17.58 -19.50
CA GLU A 22 30.51 18.31 -20.45
C GLU A 22 31.62 19.02 -19.67
N ILE A 23 32.87 18.88 -20.12
CA ILE A 23 34.03 19.49 -19.46
C ILE A 23 34.44 20.73 -20.24
N ASN A 24 34.29 21.90 -19.61
CA ASN A 24 34.73 23.18 -20.14
C ASN A 24 35.87 23.73 -19.28
N GLY A 25 37.11 23.39 -19.67
CA GLY A 25 38.31 23.73 -18.91
C GLY A 25 38.29 23.10 -17.51
N ARG A 26 38.23 23.94 -16.47
CA ARG A 26 38.13 23.48 -15.06
C ARG A 26 36.68 23.28 -14.60
N THR A 27 35.70 23.61 -15.43
CA THR A 27 34.28 23.58 -15.08
C THR A 27 33.63 22.33 -15.66
N HIS A 28 32.89 21.60 -14.83
CA HIS A 28 32.12 20.44 -15.24
C HIS A 28 30.64 20.83 -15.28
N ILE A 29 30.05 20.88 -16.47
CA ILE A 29 28.63 21.17 -16.67
C ILE A 29 27.89 19.83 -16.69
N CYS A 30 26.94 19.65 -15.79
CA CYS A 30 26.12 18.44 -15.71
C CYS A 30 24.67 18.79 -16.07
N ARG A 31 24.07 18.05 -17.01
CA ARG A 31 22.67 18.19 -17.40
C ARG A 31 21.93 16.89 -17.11
N LEU A 32 20.73 16.98 -16.54
CA LEU A 32 19.87 15.83 -16.30
C LEU A 32 19.33 15.29 -17.63
N GLU A 33 19.33 13.97 -17.75
CA GLU A 33 18.77 13.23 -18.89
C GLU A 33 17.66 12.32 -18.32
N PRO A 34 16.38 12.74 -18.38
CA PRO A 34 15.30 11.99 -17.75
C PRO A 34 14.89 10.74 -18.53
N GLY A 35 15.36 10.59 -19.78
CA GLY A 35 14.99 9.50 -20.67
C GLY A 35 15.06 8.11 -20.03
N PRO A 36 16.20 7.70 -19.42
CA PRO A 36 16.31 6.39 -18.78
C PRO A 36 15.37 6.17 -17.60
N LEU A 37 14.84 7.23 -16.99
CA LEU A 37 13.87 7.13 -15.90
C LEU A 37 12.46 6.79 -16.40
N ALA A 38 12.16 7.01 -17.69
CA ALA A 38 10.84 6.76 -18.27
C ALA A 38 10.40 5.30 -18.10
N THR A 39 11.29 4.34 -18.40
CA THR A 39 10.98 2.90 -18.24
C THR A 39 10.69 2.53 -16.79
N ALA A 40 11.43 3.08 -15.83
CA ALA A 40 11.17 2.86 -14.41
C ALA A 40 9.82 3.46 -14.00
N HIS A 41 9.50 4.65 -14.51
CA HIS A 41 8.23 5.31 -14.26
C HIS A 41 7.05 4.52 -14.83
N GLU A 42 7.14 3.99 -16.05
CA GLU A 42 6.11 3.16 -16.66
C GLU A 42 5.83 1.90 -15.85
N TRP A 43 6.90 1.24 -15.36
CA TRP A 43 6.78 0.07 -14.50
C TRP A 43 6.11 0.40 -13.16
N LEU A 44 6.49 1.51 -12.52
CA LEU A 44 5.86 1.98 -11.29
C LEU A 44 4.37 2.29 -11.51
N ALA A 45 4.03 2.98 -12.60
CA ALA A 45 2.66 3.35 -12.93
C ALA A 45 1.78 2.11 -13.19
N PHE A 46 2.35 1.03 -13.74
CA PHE A 46 1.64 -0.24 -13.86
C PHE A 46 1.26 -0.82 -12.50
N TYR A 47 2.22 -0.88 -11.57
CA TYR A 47 1.96 -1.41 -10.23
C TYR A 47 1.06 -0.52 -9.40
N GLU A 48 1.18 0.80 -9.54
CA GLU A 48 0.28 1.77 -8.92
C GLU A 48 -1.18 1.44 -9.27
N ARG A 49 -1.51 1.35 -10.56
CA ARG A 49 -2.86 0.99 -11.02
C ARG A 49 -3.31 -0.36 -10.47
N PHE A 50 -2.44 -1.38 -10.57
CA PHE A 50 -2.74 -2.72 -10.09
C PHE A 50 -3.13 -2.75 -8.60
N TRP A 51 -2.40 -2.01 -7.76
CA TRP A 51 -2.68 -1.98 -6.33
C TRP A 51 -3.89 -1.11 -6.00
N THR A 52 -4.04 0.05 -6.64
CA THR A 52 -5.21 0.91 -6.47
C THR A 52 -6.49 0.14 -6.81
N ASP A 53 -6.56 -0.51 -7.97
CA ASP A 53 -7.74 -1.27 -8.39
C ASP A 53 -8.12 -2.37 -7.37
N ARG A 54 -7.12 -3.07 -6.81
CA ARG A 54 -7.35 -4.11 -5.80
C ARG A 54 -7.81 -3.55 -4.47
N LEU A 55 -7.27 -2.41 -4.06
CA LEU A 55 -7.64 -1.75 -2.82
C LEU A 55 -9.05 -1.17 -2.92
N ASP A 56 -9.45 -0.63 -4.08
CA ASP A 56 -10.80 -0.14 -4.34
C ASP A 56 -11.84 -1.27 -4.25
N ILE A 57 -11.52 -2.45 -4.81
CA ILE A 57 -12.37 -3.64 -4.68
C ILE A 57 -12.52 -4.04 -3.21
N LEU A 58 -11.40 -4.10 -2.48
CA LEU A 58 -11.41 -4.46 -1.07
C LEU A 58 -12.24 -3.46 -0.25
N GLU A 59 -12.08 -2.17 -0.49
CA GLU A 59 -12.87 -1.12 0.14
C GLU A 59 -14.37 -1.32 -0.13
N GLY A 60 -14.75 -1.62 -1.39
CA GLY A 60 -16.14 -1.90 -1.75
C GLY A 60 -16.73 -3.10 -1.01
N LEU A 61 -15.97 -4.19 -0.87
CA LEU A 61 -16.40 -5.38 -0.14
C LEU A 61 -16.57 -5.12 1.35
N LEU A 62 -15.68 -4.33 1.96
CA LEU A 62 -15.79 -3.96 3.38
C LEU A 62 -17.00 -3.07 3.63
N ARG A 63 -17.21 -2.05 2.80
CA ARG A 63 -18.39 -1.15 2.91
C ARG A 63 -19.71 -1.89 2.74
N THR A 64 -19.76 -2.88 1.85
CA THR A 64 -20.97 -3.72 1.65
C THR A 64 -21.26 -4.54 2.91
N GLN A 65 -20.25 -5.17 3.51
CA GLN A 65 -20.40 -5.94 4.75
C GLN A 65 -20.87 -5.07 5.92
N ASP A 66 -20.31 -3.87 6.07
CA ASP A 66 -20.72 -2.94 7.13
C ASP A 66 -22.18 -2.48 6.94
N ALA A 67 -22.59 -2.21 5.71
CA ALA A 67 -23.97 -1.84 5.38
C ALA A 67 -24.96 -2.98 5.66
N ASP A 68 -24.60 -4.22 5.31
CA ASP A 68 -25.42 -5.40 5.58
C ASP A 68 -25.53 -5.68 7.10
N ALA A 69 -24.43 -5.53 7.84
CA ALA A 69 -24.42 -5.65 9.30
C ALA A 69 -25.31 -4.59 9.98
N SER A 70 -25.34 -3.36 9.45
CA SER A 70 -26.19 -2.29 9.97
C SER A 70 -27.68 -2.46 9.63
N LYS A 71 -28.03 -3.27 8.62
CA LYS A 71 -29.42 -3.45 8.15
C LYS A 71 -30.13 -4.62 8.84
N ALA A 72 -29.39 -5.55 9.46
CA ALA A 72 -29.98 -6.63 10.24
C ALA A 72 -30.76 -6.06 11.44
N PRO A 73 -32.05 -6.40 11.63
CA PRO A 73 -32.76 -6.02 12.85
C PRO A 73 -32.07 -6.72 14.02
N ALA A 74 -31.85 -5.99 15.11
CA ALA A 74 -31.19 -6.48 16.32
C ALA A 74 -31.67 -7.91 16.65
N PRO A 75 -30.78 -8.90 16.82
CA PRO A 75 -31.21 -10.22 17.25
C PRO A 75 -31.92 -10.06 18.61
N PRO A 76 -33.04 -10.76 18.86
CA PRO A 76 -33.63 -10.74 20.18
C PRO A 76 -32.56 -11.18 21.16
N THR A 77 -32.35 -10.31 22.16
CA THR A 77 -31.48 -10.56 23.30
C THR A 77 -31.68 -12.01 23.74
N SER A 78 -30.59 -12.74 23.90
CA SER A 78 -30.57 -14.09 24.43
C SER A 78 -31.27 -14.10 25.78
N ALA A 79 -32.57 -14.30 25.79
CA ALA A 79 -33.35 -14.63 26.96
C ALA A 79 -32.90 -16.02 27.39
N ALA A 80 -32.00 -16.05 28.37
CA ALA A 80 -31.66 -17.27 29.09
C ALA A 80 -32.98 -17.90 29.59
N PRO A 81 -33.24 -19.19 29.32
CA PRO A 81 -34.32 -19.86 30.02
C PRO A 81 -33.87 -20.06 31.47
N SER A 82 -34.47 -19.31 32.38
CA SER A 82 -34.55 -19.63 33.80
C SER A 82 -34.97 -21.09 33.94
N THR A 83 -34.12 -21.91 34.53
CA THR A 83 -34.49 -23.25 34.98
C THR A 83 -34.84 -23.12 36.45
N GLU A 84 -36.13 -22.91 36.72
CA GLU A 84 -36.72 -22.90 38.06
C GLU A 84 -37.62 -24.15 38.15
N GLU A 85 -37.22 -25.06 39.05
CA GLU A 85 -38.04 -26.01 39.84
C GLU A 85 -38.86 -27.08 39.08
N THR A 86 -38.72 -28.38 39.36
CA THR A 86 -39.37 -29.00 40.53
C THR A 86 -38.90 -30.46 40.75
N GLU A 87 -38.48 -30.73 41.98
CA GLU A 87 -38.84 -31.86 42.87
C GLU A 87 -39.72 -32.99 42.27
N THR A 88 -39.34 -34.27 42.45
CA THR A 88 -40.18 -35.42 42.94
C THR A 88 -39.59 -36.82 42.59
N GLY A 89 -39.48 -37.70 43.60
CA GLY A 89 -39.53 -39.19 43.49
C GLY A 89 -38.18 -39.90 43.39
N GLU A 90 -37.61 -40.50 44.43
CA GLU A 90 -38.01 -41.79 45.04
C GLU A 90 -38.11 -42.93 44.02
N HIS A 91 -37.07 -43.77 43.90
CA HIS A 91 -37.16 -45.23 44.12
C HIS A 91 -35.85 -45.97 43.75
N GLN A 92 -35.40 -46.73 44.76
CA GLN A 92 -34.60 -47.97 44.75
C GLN A 92 -33.07 -47.90 44.58
#